data_AF-A0A536W5I3-F1
#
_entry.id   AF-A0A536W5I3-F1
#
_cell.length_a   1.000
_cell.length_b   1.000
_cell.length_c   1.000
_cell.angle_alpha   90.00
_cell.angle_beta   90.00
_cell.angle_gamma   90.00
#
_symmetry.space_group_name_H-M   'P 1'
#
loop_
_entity.id
_entity.type
_entity.pdbx_description
1 polymer ?
#
loop_
_entity_poly.entity_id
_entity_poly.type
_entity_poly.pdbx_seq_one_letter_code
_entity_poly.pdbx_strand_id
1 'polypeptide(L)' 'MPPRVASCSCGQLSLTVTEAPIRVSICHCLACQRRTGSVFGAQAR' A
#
# COMPACT_ATOMS: atom_id res chain seq x y z
N MET A 1 -17.04 -5.40 5.77
CA MET A 1 -15.58 -5.61 5.80
C MET A 1 -15.04 -4.81 6.98
N PRO A 2 -14.18 -5.35 7.86
CA PRO A 2 -13.61 -4.54 8.93
C PRO A 2 -12.75 -3.41 8.35
N PRO A 3 -12.71 -2.23 8.99
CA PRO A 3 -11.89 -1.11 8.55
C PRO A 3 -10.41 -1.50 8.52
N ARG A 4 -9.70 -1.03 7.50
CA ARG A 4 -8.27 -1.28 7.28
C ARG A 4 -7.48 -0.10 7.83
N VAL A 5 -6.44 -0.39 8.62
CA VAL A 5 -5.51 0.63 9.14
C VAL A 5 -4.20 0.54 8.37
N ALA A 6 -3.71 1.69 7.91
CA ALA A 6 -2.39 1.83 7.29
C ALA A 6 -1.54 2.78 8.13
N SER A 7 -0.27 2.42 8.37
CA SER A 7 0.67 3.22 9.15
C SER A 7 1.99 3.39 8.40
N CYS A 8 2.61 4.56 8.53
CA CYS A 8 3.96 4.77 8.04
C CYS A 8 4.98 3.99 8.89
N SER A 9 6.08 3.54 8.29
CA SER A 9 7.15 2.81 8.98
C SER A 9 7.79 3.60 10.12
N CYS A 10 7.74 4.95 10.08
CA CYS A 10 8.21 5.78 11.20
C CYS A 10 7.21 5.91 12.35
N GLY A 11 5.96 5.42 12.18
CA GLY A 11 4.89 5.51 13.17
C GLY A 11 4.21 6.87 13.30
N GLN A 12 4.72 7.92 12.64
CA GLN A 12 4.20 9.29 12.79
C GLN A 12 2.90 9.56 12.02
N LEU A 13 2.48 8.64 11.14
CA LEU A 13 1.28 8.78 10.33
C LEU A 13 0.48 7.49 10.33
N SER A 14 -0.83 7.62 10.51
CA SER A 14 -1.81 6.52 10.43
C SER A 14 -3.07 6.98 9.72
N LEU A 15 -3.67 6.08 8.94
CA LEU A 15 -4.90 6.30 8.18
C LEU A 15 -5.85 5.11 8.38
N THR A 16 -7.15 5.38 8.45
CA THR A 16 -8.20 4.35 8.54
C THR A 16 -9.09 4.43 7.30
N VAL A 17 -9.33 3.28 6.67
CA VAL A 17 -10.17 3.15 5.47
C VAL A 17 -11.31 2.19 5.77
N THR A 18 -12.55 2.63 5.57
CA THR A 18 -13.77 1.84 5.84
C THR A 18 -14.20 1.02 4.63
N GLU A 19 -13.99 1.56 3.44
CA GLU A 19 -14.45 0.95 2.19
C GLU A 19 -13.47 -0.08 1.63
N ALA A 20 -13.99 -0.95 0.78
CA ALA A 20 -13.17 -1.89 0.04
C ALA A 20 -12.41 -1.18 -1.10
N PRO A 21 -11.17 -1.58 -1.42
CA PRO A 21 -10.47 -1.06 -2.58
C PRO A 21 -11.19 -1.47 -3.86
N ILE A 22 -11.28 -0.53 -4.81
CA ILE A 22 -11.81 -0.75 -6.15
C ILE A 22 -10.87 -1.69 -6.94
N ARG A 23 -9.56 -1.61 -6.68
CA ARG A 23 -8.56 -2.45 -7.34
C ARG A 23 -7.35 -2.71 -6.45
N VAL A 24 -6.87 -3.94 -6.50
CA VAL A 24 -5.55 -4.33 -6.00
C VAL A 24 -4.68 -4.74 -7.18
N SER A 25 -3.46 -4.21 -7.26
CA SER A 25 -2.53 -4.49 -8.34
C SER A 25 -1.09 -4.60 -7.86
N ILE A 26 -0.29 -5.38 -8.58
CA ILE A 26 1.16 -5.45 -8.43
C ILE A 26 1.85 -4.82 -9.64
N CYS A 27 3.01 -4.20 -9.40
CA CYS A 27 3.86 -3.66 -10.46
C CYS A 27 5.32 -4.06 -10.23
N HIS A 28 5.95 -4.57 -11.29
CA HIS A 28 7.32 -5.06 -11.30
C HIS A 28 8.32 -4.08 -11.93
N CYS A 29 7.92 -2.85 -12.25
CA CYS A 29 8.83 -1.88 -12.86
C CYS A 29 9.92 -1.43 -11.88
N LEU A 30 11.08 -1.00 -12.41
CA LEU A 30 12.23 -0.59 -11.60
C LEU A 30 11.91 0.56 -10.63
N ALA A 31 10.99 1.47 -10.99
CA ALA A 31 10.58 2.55 -10.08
C ALA A 31 9.84 2.02 -8.84
N CYS A 32 8.92 1.06 -9.03
CA CYS A 32 8.20 0.42 -7.92
C CYS A 32 9.15 -0.42 -7.06
N GLN A 33 10.10 -1.12 -7.67
CA GLN A 33 11.13 -1.86 -6.95
C GLN A 33 11.96 -0.91 -6.07
N ARG A 34 12.49 0.19 -6.62
CA ARG A 34 13.29 1.16 -5.87
C ARG A 34 12.52 1.85 -4.74
N ARG A 35 11.25 2.21 -4.97
CA ARG A 35 10.41 2.89 -3.97
C ARG A 35 10.11 2.02 -2.75
N THR A 36 9.95 0.71 -2.96
CA THR A 36 9.51 -0.22 -1.91
C THR A 36 10.63 -1.10 -1.35
N GLY A 37 11.75 -1.24 -2.07
CA GLY A 37 12.80 -2.20 -1.75
C GLY A 37 12.44 -3.67 -2.05
N SER A 38 11.25 -3.93 -2.60
CA SER A 38 10.76 -5.27 -2.96
C SER A 38 10.96 -5.55 -4.45
N VAL A 39 10.82 -6.83 -4.85
CA VAL A 39 10.77 -7.24 -6.27
C VAL A 39 9.52 -6.75 -7.00
N PHE A 40 8.48 -6.34 -6.26
CA PHE A 40 7.28 -5.70 -6.80
C PHE A 40 6.71 -4.68 -5.80
N GLY A 41 6.05 -3.65 -6.33
CA GLY A 41 5.19 -2.77 -5.53
C GLY A 41 3.74 -3.27 -5.52
N ALA A 42 3.11 -3.29 -4.34
CA ALA A 42 1.70 -3.59 -4.18
C ALA A 42 0.91 -2.30 -3.92
N GLN A 43 -0.20 -2.11 -4.64
CA GLN A 43 -1.04 -0.92 -4.54
C GLN A 43 -2.51 -1.34 -4.40
N ALA A 44 -3.21 -0.73 -3.44
CA ALA A 44 -4.65 -0.83 -3.27
C ALA A 44 -5.25 0.57 -3.36
N ARG A 45 -6.29 0.74 -4.17
CA ARG A 45 -7.05 1.99 -4.29
C ARG A 45 -8.53 1.69 -4.47
#